data_AF-A0A1Y2RHM1-F1
#
_entry.id   AF-A0A1Y2RHM1-F1
#
_cell.length_a   1.000
_cell.length_b   1.000
_cell.length_c   1.000
_cell.angle_alpha   90.00
_cell.angle_beta   90.00
_cell.angle_gamma   90.00
#
_symmetry.space_group_name_H-M   'P 1'
#
loop_
_entity.id
_entity.type
_entity.pdbx_description
1 polymer ?
#
loop_
_entity_poly.entity_id
_entity_poly.type
_entity_poly.pdbx_seq_one_letter_code
_entity_poly.pdbx_strand_id
1 'polypeptide(L)'
;MDRVIKIFLAVLLLICLAKMPYGFYQIVRFLAMAGFALLAYESWKNENKMEAIIFISLAVLFQPLMKISLGREIWNIVDVIVASGLLISLLANKNFRNEK
;
A
#
# COMPACT_ATOMS: atom_id res chain seq x y z
N MET A 1 -6.17 6.62 -11.86
CA MET A 1 -4.92 7.19 -11.31
C MET A 1 -4.40 6.25 -10.24
N ASP A 2 -5.32 5.71 -9.43
CA ASP A 2 -5.30 4.38 -8.80
C ASP A 2 -4.22 3.39 -9.30
N ARG A 3 -4.19 3.02 -10.58
CA ARG A 3 -3.28 1.96 -11.05
C ARG A 3 -1.81 2.32 -10.91
N VAL A 4 -1.45 3.55 -11.27
CA VAL A 4 -0.07 4.03 -11.20
C VAL A 4 0.37 4.09 -9.74
N ILE A 5 -0.52 4.58 -8.86
CA ILE A 5 -0.26 4.63 -7.42
C ILE A 5 -0.07 3.21 -6.84
N LYS A 6 -0.94 2.26 -7.20
CA LYS A 6 -0.83 0.85 -6.75
C LYS A 6 0.47 0.20 -7.21
N ILE A 7 0.88 0.41 -8.48
CA ILE A 7 2.16 -0.13 -9.01
C ILE A 7 3.35 0.54 -8.31
N PHE A 8 3.35 1.86 -8.18
CA PHE A 8 4.40 2.60 -7.50
C PHE A 8 4.57 2.14 -6.05
N LEU A 9 3.48 2.00 -5.30
CA LEU A 9 3.49 1.51 -3.93
C LEU A 9 3.99 0.07 -3.84
N ALA A 10 3.55 -0.83 -4.74
CA ALA A 10 4.02 -2.21 -4.75
C ALA A 10 5.53 -2.29 -4.98
N VAL A 11 6.08 -1.53 -5.94
CA VAL A 11 7.53 -1.48 -6.20
C VAL A 11 8.27 -0.90 -4.99
N LEU A 12 7.77 0.18 -4.41
CA LEU A 12 8.38 0.84 -3.25
C LEU A 12 8.46 -0.10 -2.03
N LEU A 13 7.39 -0.85 -1.75
CA LEU A 13 7.34 -1.86 -0.69
C LEU A 13 8.28 -3.04 -0.98
N LEU A 14 8.37 -3.50 -2.23
CA LEU A 14 9.28 -4.58 -2.61
C LEU A 14 10.76 -4.18 -2.49
N ILE A 15 11.10 -2.92 -2.77
CA ILE A 15 12.45 -2.39 -2.57
C ILE A 15 12.86 -2.45 -1.08
N CYS A 16 11.91 -2.34 -0.14
CA CYS A 16 12.20 -2.47 1.29
C CYS A 16 12.64 -3.88 1.73
N LEU A 17 12.43 -4.93 0.93
CA LEU A 17 12.98 -6.26 1.23
C LEU A 17 14.51 -6.27 1.20
N ALA A 18 15.12 -5.37 0.43
CA ALA A 18 16.57 -5.20 0.45
C ALA A 18 17.03 -4.58 1.77
N LYS A 19 18.26 -4.91 2.21
CA LYS A 19 18.85 -4.30 3.41
C LYS A 19 19.23 -2.83 3.11
N MET A 20 18.30 -1.93 3.39
CA MET A 20 18.47 -0.49 3.25
C MET A 20 18.86 0.17 4.59
N PRO A 21 19.39 1.41 4.57
CA PRO A 21 19.60 2.19 5.79
C PRO A 21 18.27 2.54 6.46
N TYR A 22 18.26 2.68 7.79
CA TYR A 22 17.04 2.87 8.58
C TYR A 22 16.18 4.07 8.12
N GLY A 23 16.82 5.19 7.76
CA GLY A 23 16.12 6.38 7.26
C GLY A 23 15.33 6.15 5.97
N PHE A 24 15.76 5.22 5.11
CA PHE A 24 15.03 4.89 3.88
C PHE A 24 13.66 4.28 4.19
N TYR A 25 13.58 3.38 5.17
CA TYR A 25 12.30 2.78 5.58
C TYR A 25 11.32 3.82 6.13
N GLN A 26 11.81 4.85 6.83
CA GLN A 26 10.95 5.92 7.33
C GLN A 26 10.34 6.73 6.19
N ILE A 27 11.14 7.06 5.18
CA ILE A 27 10.67 7.76 3.96
C ILE A 27 9.65 6.90 3.23
N VAL A 28 9.95 5.61 3.03
CA VAL A 28 9.03 4.68 2.36
C VAL A 28 7.71 4.58 3.10
N ARG A 29 7.71 4.48 4.43
CA ARG A 29 6.47 4.47 5.23
C ARG A 29 5.65 5.74 5.06
N PHE A 30 6.30 6.91 5.07
CA PHE A 30 5.60 8.17 4.83
C PHE A 30 4.97 8.21 3.43
N LEU A 31 5.71 7.80 2.40
CA LEU A 31 5.19 7.71 1.03
C LEU A 31 4.07 6.67 0.90
N ALA A 32 4.20 5.53 1.57
CA ALA A 32 3.19 4.48 1.60
C ALA A 32 1.90 4.98 2.27
N MET A 33 2.00 5.60 3.44
CA MET A 33 0.88 6.23 4.13
C MET A 33 0.18 7.25 3.22
N ALA A 34 0.93 8.15 2.59
CA ALA A 34 0.36 9.15 1.68
C ALA A 34 -0.34 8.49 0.48
N GLY A 35 0.28 7.49 -0.14
CA GLY A 35 -0.30 6.75 -1.26
C GLY A 35 -1.58 5.99 -0.87
N PHE A 36 -1.60 5.34 0.30
CA PHE A 36 -2.78 4.66 0.81
C PHE A 36 -3.90 5.63 1.18
N ALA A 37 -3.58 6.80 1.73
CA ALA A 37 -4.58 7.85 1.99
C ALA A 37 -5.22 8.36 0.69
N LEU A 38 -4.44 8.54 -0.37
CA LEU A 38 -4.97 8.91 -1.70
C LEU A 38 -5.86 7.81 -2.28
N LEU A 39 -5.44 6.54 -2.20
CA LEU A 39 -6.25 5.40 -2.66
C LEU A 39 -7.55 5.27 -1.85
N ALA A 40 -7.50 5.47 -0.54
CA ALA A 40 -8.68 5.49 0.31
C ALA A 40 -9.68 6.57 -0.13
N TYR A 41 -9.19 7.77 -0.42
CA TYR A 41 -10.03 8.87 -0.89
C TYR A 41 -10.66 8.57 -2.26
N GLU A 42 -9.89 8.00 -3.20
CA GLU A 42 -10.42 7.57 -4.50
C GLU A 42 -11.49 6.47 -4.35
N SER A 43 -11.24 5.45 -3.51
CA SER A 43 -12.20 4.36 -3.27
C SER A 43 -13.47 4.86 -2.55
N TRP A 44 -13.34 5.83 -1.64
CA TRP A 44 -14.49 6.47 -1.00
C TRP A 44 -15.35 7.23 -2.01
N LYS A 45 -14.72 8.00 -2.90
CA LYS A 45 -15.40 8.74 -3.97
C LYS A 45 -16.11 7.80 -4.96
N ASN A 46 -15.55 6.62 -5.21
CA ASN A 46 -16.13 5.61 -6.08
C ASN A 46 -17.17 4.71 -5.37
N GLU A 47 -17.63 5.09 -4.18
CA GLU A 47 -18.57 4.35 -3.31
C GLU A 47 -18.13 2.93 -2.92
N ASN A 48 -16.87 2.57 -3.17
CA ASN A 48 -16.31 1.29 -2.76
C ASN A 48 -15.83 1.37 -1.30
N LYS A 49 -16.80 1.36 -0.39
CA LYS A 49 -16.58 1.50 1.06
C LYS A 49 -15.63 0.43 1.61
N MET A 50 -15.69 -0.79 1.09
CA MET A 50 -14.82 -1.88 1.55
C MET A 50 -13.36 -1.61 1.20
N GLU A 51 -13.06 -1.25 -0.05
CA GLU A 51 -11.68 -0.87 -0.43
C GLU A 51 -11.20 0.38 0.32
N ALA A 52 -12.07 1.37 0.52
CA ALA A 52 -11.72 2.57 1.27
C ALA A 52 -11.29 2.24 2.71
N ILE A 53 -12.03 1.36 3.41
CA ILE A 53 -11.67 0.92 4.76
C ILE A 53 -10.32 0.19 4.74
N ILE A 54 -10.09 -0.71 3.79
CA ILE A 54 -8.81 -1.43 3.66
C ILE A 54 -7.65 -0.45 3.48
N PHE A 55 -7.77 0.52 2.58
CA PHE A 55 -6.71 1.50 2.34
C PHE A 55 -6.50 2.44 3.53
N ILE A 56 -7.54 2.81 4.27
CA ILE A 56 -7.40 3.57 5.53
C ILE A 56 -6.63 2.75 6.56
N SER A 57 -6.99 1.47 6.75
CA SER A 57 -6.26 0.58 7.67
C SER A 57 -4.80 0.44 7.29
N LEU A 58 -4.48 0.34 5.99
CA LEU A 58 -3.10 0.31 5.50
C LEU A 58 -2.39 1.64 5.75
N ALA A 59 -3.03 2.79 5.51
CA ALA A 59 -2.43 4.10 5.82
C ALA A 59 -2.08 4.21 7.31
N VAL A 60 -2.95 3.72 8.20
CA VAL A 60 -2.71 3.67 9.64
C VAL A 60 -1.58 2.71 10.00
N LEU A 61 -1.48 1.56 9.33
CA LEU A 61 -0.41 0.60 9.55
C LEU A 61 0.97 1.18 9.16
N PHE A 62 1.04 1.87 8.02
CA PHE A 62 2.27 2.48 7.50
C PHE A 62 2.55 3.88 8.05
N GLN A 63 1.76 4.38 9.01
CA GLN A 63 1.97 5.70 9.56
C GLN A 63 3.37 5.82 10.22
N PRO A 64 4.12 6.91 9.98
CA PRO A 64 5.40 7.15 10.63
C PRO A 64 5.28 7.84 12.00
N LEU A 65 4.06 8.24 12.40
CA LEU A 65 3.81 9.02 13.63
C LEU A 65 3.92 8.17 14.90
N MET A 66 3.45 6.92 14.85
CA MET A 66 3.55 5.99 15.96
C MET A 66 4.66 4.97 15.68
N LYS A 67 5.57 4.81 16.65
CA LYS A 67 6.70 3.88 16.53
C LYS A 67 6.23 2.44 16.71
N ILE A 68 5.64 1.87 15.66
CA ILE A 68 5.29 0.44 15.62
C ILE A 68 6.59 -0.35 15.43
N SER A 69 7.13 -0.82 16.54
CA SER A 69 8.44 -1.48 16.63
C SER A 69 8.37 -2.97 16.24
N LEU A 70 7.69 -3.30 15.14
CA LEU A 70 7.76 -4.66 14.61
C LEU A 70 9.20 -4.90 14.14
N GLY A 71 9.73 -6.10 14.41
CA GLY A 71 11.05 -6.48 13.91
C GLY A 71 11.11 -6.41 12.38
N ARG A 72 12.33 -6.31 11.84
CA ARG A 72 12.55 -6.21 10.39
C ARG A 72 11.88 -7.35 9.62
N GLU A 73 11.95 -8.57 10.13
CA GLU A 73 11.32 -9.75 9.53
C GLU A 73 9.80 -9.60 9.39
N ILE A 74 9.12 -9.09 10.42
CA ILE A 74 7.67 -8.89 10.40
C ILE A 74 7.31 -7.80 9.39
N TRP A 75 8.06 -6.70 9.33
CA TRP A 75 7.83 -5.66 8.33
C TRP A 75 8.03 -6.17 6.90
N ASN A 76 9.04 -6.99 6.66
CA ASN A 76 9.23 -7.61 5.34
C ASN A 76 8.03 -8.48 4.94
N ILE A 77 7.50 -9.27 5.87
CA ILE A 77 6.30 -10.10 5.63
C ILE A 77 5.10 -9.20 5.31
N VAL A 78 4.88 -8.15 6.10
CA VAL A 78 3.81 -7.16 5.87
C VAL A 78 3.96 -6.52 4.49
N ASP A 79 5.15 -6.04 4.14
CA ASP A 79 5.43 -5.39 2.86
C ASP A 79 5.15 -6.33 1.67
N VAL A 80 5.53 -7.61 1.77
CA VAL A 80 5.23 -8.63 0.74
C VAL A 80 3.74 -8.88 0.61
N ILE A 81 3.01 -9.05 1.73
CA ILE A 81 1.57 -9.30 1.71
C ILE A 81 0.83 -8.12 1.09
N VAL A 82 1.18 -6.90 1.49
CA VAL A 82 0.53 -5.68 1.01
C VAL A 82 0.86 -5.43 -0.46
N ALA A 83 2.12 -5.59 -0.88
CA ALA A 83 2.50 -5.48 -2.28
C ALA A 83 1.76 -6.52 -3.15
N SER A 84 1.65 -7.76 -2.68
CA SER A 84 0.90 -8.81 -3.37
C SER A 84 -0.59 -8.48 -3.48
N GLY A 85 -1.20 -8.00 -2.40
CA GLY A 85 -2.60 -7.55 -2.38
C GLY A 85 -2.88 -6.41 -3.37
N LEU A 86 -1.96 -5.44 -3.46
CA LEU A 86 -2.04 -4.36 -4.45
C LEU A 86 -1.98 -4.87 -5.89
N LEU A 87 -1.08 -5.83 -6.18
CA LEU A 87 -0.96 -6.46 -7.50
C LEU A 87 -2.21 -7.29 -7.85
N ILE A 88 -2.75 -8.05 -6.91
CA ILE A 88 -3.99 -8.82 -7.12
C ILE A 88 -5.17 -7.87 -7.37
N SER A 89 -5.29 -6.79 -6.61
CA SER A 89 -6.32 -5.76 -6.81
C SER A 89 -6.24 -5.13 -8.21
N LEU A 90 -5.03 -4.92 -8.74
CA LEU A 90 -4.83 -4.45 -10.12
C LEU A 90 -5.33 -5.45 -11.17
N LEU A 91 -5.13 -6.75 -10.95
CA LEU A 91 -5.59 -7.82 -11.84
C LEU A 91 -7.11 -8.02 -11.76
N ALA A 92 -7.67 -8.04 -10.55
CA ALA A 92 -9.11 -8.17 -10.32
C ALA A 92 -9.89 -7.01 -10.96
N ASN A 93 -9.37 -5.78 -10.86
CA ASN A 93 -9.97 -4.60 -11.49
C ASN A 93 -9.77 -4.57 -13.03
N LYS A 94 -8.96 -5.48 -13.58
CA LYS A 94 -8.83 -5.68 -15.04
C LYS A 94 -9.95 -6.57 -15.58
N ASN A 95 -10.42 -7.55 -14.81
CA ASN A 95 -11.50 -8.45 -15.22
C ASN A 95 -12.85 -7.72 -15.36
N PHE A 96 -13.18 -6.77 -14.48
CA PHE A 96 -14.43 -6.00 -14.58
C PHE A 96 -14.48 -4.99 -15.73
N ARG A 97 -13.35 -4.73 -16.42
CA ARG A 97 -13.29 -3.77 -17.54
C ARG A 97 -13.21 -4.41 -18.93
N ASN A 98 -13.12 -5.74 -19.00
CA ASN A 98 -13.12 -6.50 -20.25
C ASN A 98 -14.52 -7.03 -20.64
N GLU A 99 -15.56 -6.73 -19.86
CA GLU A 99 -16.96 -7.11 -20.15
C GLU A 99 -17.85 -5.90 -20.47
N LYS A 100 -17.28 -4.76 -20.83
CA LYS A 100 -18.02 -3.61 -21.39
C LYS A 100 -17.60 -3.31 -22.81
#